data_AF-A0A858BUP0-F1
#
_entry.id   AF-A0A858BUP0-F1
#
_cell.length_a   1.000
_cell.length_b   1.000
_cell.length_c   1.000
_cell.angle_alpha   90.00
_cell.angle_beta   90.00
_cell.angle_gamma   90.00
#
_symmetry.space_group_name_H-M   'P 1'
#
loop_
_entity.id
_entity.type
_entity.pdbx_description
1 polymer ?
#
loop_
_entity_poly.entity_id
_entity_poly.type
_entity_poly.pdbx_seq_one_letter_code
_entity_poly.pdbx_strand_id
1 'polypeptide(L)'
;MGRRVRKQESKKLILSGDINLLSLQTTAHVVDPINPGAVDQIVHLGDYWNERGIRENKMAVIETNERIKSLFQYAYNYLAAAGKLYDSVASMYAGAVEQAEIYKLTAAIVGNELAHKELCLNPGTVKKYFASAITPMGMTNYIKSLIQGYKKVYIISSPVGLCAGSLLNIFSESAVYRGFDVELYYCPMKPGSKIEHLLVPEIGTAFISVNKYHDLEPWEIATDEEEKNNPEIVHIDMNDMLDRRKLEKLESLIQRSSNSMDKLLEDGIGCLKLAKQEHDYLESFYIPNMDFKKIDELRHEIIAKISEPEV
;
A
#
# COMPACT_ATOMS: atom_id res chain seq x y z
N MET A 1 -6.84 -31.83 15.26
CA MET A 1 -5.38 -31.63 15.29
C MET A 1 -5.03 -30.57 14.26
N GLY A 2 -4.60 -29.40 14.73
CA GLY A 2 -4.62 -28.15 13.98
C GLY A 2 -3.58 -28.05 12.85
N ARG A 3 -4.02 -27.57 11.68
CA ARG A 3 -3.14 -27.08 10.62
C ARG A 3 -2.79 -25.63 10.91
N ARG A 4 -1.49 -25.36 11.08
CA ARG A 4 -0.94 -24.00 11.18
C ARG A 4 -1.09 -23.30 9.83
N VAL A 5 -1.91 -22.24 9.80
CA VAL A 5 -1.88 -21.24 8.73
C VAL A 5 -0.64 -20.37 8.96
N ARG A 6 0.33 -20.41 8.05
CA ARG A 6 1.42 -19.43 8.01
C ARG A 6 0.96 -18.27 7.12
N LYS A 7 1.00 -17.05 7.68
CA LYS A 7 0.79 -15.79 6.95
C LYS A 7 1.85 -15.67 5.85
N GLN A 8 1.41 -15.59 4.61
CA GLN A 8 2.23 -15.15 3.49
C GLN A 8 2.04 -13.64 3.38
N GLU A 9 3.12 -12.88 3.54
CA GLU A 9 3.11 -11.43 3.39
C GLU A 9 2.85 -11.08 1.92
N SER A 10 1.87 -10.22 1.71
CA SER A 10 1.41 -9.71 0.42
C SER A 10 2.56 -9.02 -0.35
N LYS A 11 3.03 -9.66 -1.42
CA LYS A 11 3.94 -9.06 -2.40
C LYS A 11 3.11 -8.30 -3.44
N LYS A 12 3.57 -7.10 -3.79
CA LYS A 12 2.90 -6.17 -4.70
C LYS A 12 2.81 -6.78 -6.11
N LEU A 13 1.58 -6.85 -6.61
CA LEU A 13 1.21 -7.34 -7.93
C LEU A 13 0.96 -6.10 -8.81
N ILE A 14 1.63 -5.98 -9.96
CA ILE A 14 1.21 -5.08 -11.03
C ILE A 14 0.83 -5.98 -12.20
N LEU A 15 -0.48 -6.10 -12.46
CA LEU A 15 -1.04 -6.84 -13.58
C LEU A 15 -1.27 -5.89 -14.75
N SER A 16 -0.82 -6.29 -15.94
CA SER A 16 -1.53 -6.00 -17.18
C SER A 16 -1.69 -7.31 -17.95
N GLY A 17 -2.93 -7.78 -18.14
CA GLY A 17 -3.24 -9.03 -18.85
C GLY A 17 -2.95 -10.28 -18.01
N ASP A 18 -3.44 -11.44 -18.44
CA ASP A 18 -3.51 -12.75 -17.73
C ASP A 18 -2.15 -13.40 -17.38
N ILE A 19 -1.11 -12.60 -17.16
CA ILE A 19 0.28 -13.01 -17.06
C ILE A 19 0.84 -12.52 -15.73
N ASN A 20 1.12 -13.47 -14.83
CA ASN A 20 1.82 -13.20 -13.58
C ASN A 20 3.33 -13.10 -13.81
N LEU A 21 3.82 -11.98 -14.35
CA LEU A 21 5.26 -11.69 -14.41
C LEU A 21 5.70 -10.89 -13.17
N LEU A 22 6.49 -11.53 -12.30
CA LEU A 22 7.09 -10.88 -11.13
C LEU A 22 8.50 -10.37 -11.49
N SER A 23 8.63 -9.07 -11.76
CA SER A 23 9.92 -8.38 -11.80
C SER A 23 10.17 -7.70 -10.47
N LEU A 24 11.17 -8.18 -9.71
CA LEU A 24 11.56 -7.62 -8.41
C LEU A 24 12.86 -6.81 -8.59
N GLN A 25 12.76 -5.47 -8.56
CA GLN A 25 13.89 -4.54 -8.68
C GLN A 25 14.55 -4.19 -7.32
N THR A 26 14.41 -5.02 -6.30
CA THR A 26 15.08 -4.81 -5.01
C THR A 26 15.50 -6.16 -4.42
N THR A 27 16.77 -6.28 -3.99
CA THR A 27 17.45 -7.45 -3.36
C THR A 27 16.90 -8.81 -3.76
N ALA A 28 17.72 -9.66 -4.40
CA ALA A 28 17.36 -11.01 -4.87
C ALA A 28 16.47 -11.80 -3.88
N HIS A 29 15.17 -11.56 -3.93
CA HIS A 29 14.19 -12.45 -3.36
C HIS A 29 14.15 -13.58 -4.38
N VAL A 30 14.94 -14.61 -4.11
CA VAL A 30 14.82 -15.86 -4.85
C VAL A 30 13.37 -16.30 -4.68
N VAL A 31 12.58 -16.15 -5.73
CA VAL A 31 11.24 -16.70 -5.81
C VAL A 31 11.44 -18.03 -6.50
N ASP A 32 11.55 -19.08 -5.71
CA ASP A 32 11.55 -20.43 -6.26
C ASP A 32 10.18 -20.69 -6.91
N PRO A 33 10.15 -21.27 -8.13
CA PRO A 33 8.90 -21.65 -8.77
C PRO A 33 8.17 -22.68 -7.89
N ILE A 34 6.85 -22.56 -7.79
CA ILE A 34 6.02 -23.48 -7.01
C ILE A 34 5.82 -24.77 -7.81
N ASN A 35 5.60 -24.65 -9.11
CA ASN A 35 5.34 -25.73 -10.05
C ASN A 35 6.23 -25.58 -11.31
N PRO A 36 7.57 -25.71 -11.16
CA PRO A 36 8.52 -25.54 -12.26
C PRO A 36 8.21 -26.49 -13.42
N GLY A 37 8.16 -25.94 -14.64
CA GLY A 37 7.93 -26.68 -15.88
C GLY A 37 6.48 -27.04 -16.17
N ALA A 38 5.55 -26.85 -15.21
CA ALA A 38 4.11 -27.00 -15.44
C ALA A 38 3.47 -25.65 -15.77
N VAL A 39 3.65 -24.65 -14.91
CA VAL A 39 3.16 -23.28 -15.11
C VAL A 39 4.21 -22.22 -14.79
N ASP A 40 5.31 -22.61 -14.13
CA ASP A 40 6.39 -21.69 -13.74
C ASP A 40 7.67 -21.96 -14.53
N GLN A 41 8.36 -20.89 -14.93
CA GLN A 41 9.67 -20.95 -15.58
C GLN A 41 10.70 -20.11 -14.81
N ILE A 42 11.92 -20.63 -14.67
CA ILE A 42 13.06 -19.89 -14.13
C ILE A 42 13.78 -19.18 -15.28
N VAL A 43 13.98 -17.86 -15.14
CA VAL A 43 14.80 -17.06 -16.04
C VAL A 43 16.18 -16.87 -15.40
N HIS A 44 17.21 -17.48 -15.97
CA HIS A 44 18.57 -17.41 -15.44
C HIS A 44 19.35 -16.26 -16.11
N LEU A 45 19.46 -15.12 -15.42
CA LEU A 45 20.18 -13.96 -15.95
C LEU A 45 21.72 -14.04 -15.78
N GLY A 46 22.22 -15.04 -15.05
CA GLY A 46 23.66 -15.23 -14.82
C GLY A 46 24.45 -15.62 -16.08
N ASP A 47 23.78 -16.05 -17.15
CA ASP A 47 24.44 -16.38 -18.43
C ASP A 47 24.83 -15.13 -19.24
N TYR A 48 24.34 -13.95 -18.83
CA TYR A 48 24.48 -12.70 -19.56
C TYR A 48 25.39 -11.69 -18.86
N TRP A 49 26.25 -12.13 -17.93
CA TRP A 49 27.23 -11.26 -17.30
C TRP A 49 28.69 -11.64 -17.58
N ASN A 50 29.59 -10.67 -17.46
CA ASN A 50 31.03 -10.90 -17.40
C ASN A 50 31.43 -11.18 -15.94
N GLU A 51 31.46 -12.46 -15.59
CA GLU A 51 31.79 -12.90 -14.22
C GLU A 51 33.18 -12.42 -13.77
N ARG A 52 34.17 -12.39 -14.68
CA ARG A 52 35.52 -11.96 -14.35
C ARG A 52 35.56 -10.48 -13.95
N GLY A 53 34.88 -9.61 -14.69
CA GLY A 53 34.83 -8.18 -14.40
C GLY A 53 34.09 -7.86 -13.09
N ILE A 54 33.08 -8.66 -12.73
CA ILE A 54 32.41 -8.54 -11.42
C ILE A 54 33.34 -9.05 -10.30
N ARG A 55 34.02 -10.19 -10.49
CA ARG A 55 34.92 -10.79 -9.48
C ARG A 55 36.10 -9.90 -9.10
N GLU A 56 36.57 -9.04 -9.99
CA GLU A 56 37.60 -8.04 -9.69
C GLU A 56 37.18 -7.10 -8.55
N ASN A 57 35.88 -6.86 -8.38
CA ASN A 57 35.30 -6.01 -7.34
C ASN A 57 34.63 -6.80 -6.21
N LYS A 58 34.93 -8.10 -6.08
CA LYS A 58 34.24 -9.03 -5.14
C LYS A 58 34.09 -8.47 -3.72
N MET A 59 35.18 -7.95 -3.13
CA MET A 59 35.14 -7.45 -1.76
C MET A 59 34.21 -6.24 -1.62
N ALA A 60 34.30 -5.28 -2.54
CA ALA A 60 33.42 -4.11 -2.54
C ALA A 60 31.94 -4.50 -2.71
N VAL A 61 31.65 -5.47 -3.57
CA VAL A 61 30.29 -6.01 -3.77
C VAL A 61 29.75 -6.64 -2.47
N ILE A 62 30.56 -7.43 -1.76
CA ILE A 62 30.16 -8.07 -0.50
C ILE A 62 29.91 -7.02 0.59
N GLU A 63 30.85 -6.10 0.78
CA GLU A 63 30.75 -5.05 1.80
C GLU A 63 29.56 -4.12 1.55
N THR A 64 29.31 -3.75 0.29
CA THR A 64 28.16 -2.91 -0.09
C THR A 64 26.84 -3.61 0.22
N ASN A 65 26.73 -4.91 -0.09
CA ASN A 65 25.55 -5.70 0.27
C ASN A 65 25.32 -5.78 1.79
N GLU A 66 26.37 -5.93 2.58
CA GLU A 66 26.28 -5.93 4.05
C GLU A 66 25.81 -4.58 4.60
N ARG A 67 26.29 -3.47 4.00
CA ARG A 67 25.82 -2.11 4.33
C ARG A 67 24.36 -1.91 3.99
N ILE A 68 23.93 -2.29 2.78
CA ILE A 68 22.53 -2.23 2.34
C ILE A 68 21.64 -2.99 3.34
N LYS A 69 22.01 -4.23 3.69
CA LYS A 69 21.28 -5.05 4.66
C LYS A 69 21.16 -4.35 6.01
N SER A 70 22.23 -3.76 6.50
CA SER A 70 22.26 -3.05 7.79
C SER A 70 21.37 -1.80 7.76
N LEU A 71 21.42 -1.01 6.68
CA LEU A 71 20.60 0.18 6.49
C LEU A 71 19.10 -0.17 6.43
N PHE A 72 18.71 -1.23 5.73
CA PHE A 72 17.32 -1.71 5.77
C PHE A 72 16.91 -2.14 7.17
N GLN A 73 17.77 -2.85 7.91
CA GLN A 73 17.47 -3.22 9.29
C GLN A 73 17.25 -2.00 10.19
N TYR A 74 18.07 -0.96 10.06
CA TYR A 74 17.87 0.31 10.78
C TYR A 74 16.56 0.98 10.38
N ALA A 75 16.26 1.07 9.08
CA ALA A 75 14.99 1.59 8.59
C ALA A 75 13.79 0.86 9.23
N TYR A 76 13.78 -0.47 9.22
CA TYR A 76 12.70 -1.25 9.82
C TYR A 76 12.56 -1.05 11.34
N ASN A 77 13.67 -0.88 12.05
CA ASN A 77 13.63 -0.58 13.49
C ASN A 77 13.00 0.78 13.76
N TYR A 78 13.37 1.81 13.00
CA TYR A 78 12.77 3.15 13.09
C TYR A 78 11.28 3.12 12.76
N LEU A 79 10.89 2.45 11.67
CA LEU A 79 9.48 2.30 11.27
C LEU A 79 8.66 1.54 12.32
N ALA A 80 9.22 0.49 12.92
CA ALA A 80 8.58 -0.24 14.00
C ALA A 80 8.38 0.64 15.25
N ALA A 81 9.37 1.47 15.61
CA ALA A 81 9.29 2.41 16.72
C ALA A 81 8.24 3.50 16.45
N ALA A 82 8.23 4.09 15.26
CA ALA A 82 7.19 5.02 14.83
C ALA A 82 5.80 4.38 14.90
N GLY A 83 5.68 3.11 14.47
CA GLY A 83 4.47 2.32 14.58
C GLY A 83 3.97 2.15 16.02
N LYS A 84 4.85 2.13 17.03
CA LYS A 84 4.43 2.08 18.44
C LYS A 84 3.92 3.43 18.95
N LEU A 85 4.52 4.53 18.52
CA LEU A 85 4.00 5.86 18.83
C LEU A 85 2.64 6.10 18.17
N TYR A 86 2.46 5.61 16.94
CA TYR A 86 1.14 5.58 16.29
C TYR A 86 0.10 4.85 17.16
N ASP A 87 0.43 3.65 17.67
CA ASP A 87 -0.50 2.88 18.52
C ASP A 87 -0.90 3.66 19.78
N SER A 88 0.05 4.38 20.39
CA SER A 88 -0.23 5.24 21.55
C SER A 88 -1.18 6.38 21.19
N VAL A 89 -0.95 7.07 20.06
CA VAL A 89 -1.84 8.15 19.60
C VAL A 89 -3.23 7.61 19.26
N ALA A 90 -3.31 6.47 18.59
CA ALA A 90 -4.59 5.82 18.27
C ALA A 90 -5.37 5.43 19.52
N SER A 91 -4.69 4.93 20.56
CA SER A 91 -5.31 4.61 21.85
C SER A 91 -5.86 5.86 22.56
N MET A 92 -5.12 6.98 22.49
CA MET A 92 -5.60 8.26 23.03
C MET A 92 -6.87 8.75 22.33
N TYR A 93 -6.90 8.69 20.99
CA TYR A 93 -8.12 9.01 20.24
C TYR A 93 -9.26 8.03 20.54
N ALA A 94 -8.99 6.74 20.66
CA ALA A 94 -10.02 5.74 20.96
C ALA A 94 -10.76 6.04 22.29
N GLY A 95 -10.07 6.63 23.27
CA GLY A 95 -10.68 7.10 24.51
C GLY A 95 -11.52 8.37 24.38
N ALA A 96 -11.35 9.15 23.31
CA ALA A 96 -12.04 10.41 23.06
C ALA A 96 -13.14 10.32 22.00
N VAL A 97 -13.18 9.26 21.19
CA VAL A 97 -14.18 9.08 20.13
C VAL A 97 -15.56 8.70 20.67
N GLU A 98 -16.60 9.36 20.17
CA GLU A 98 -18.01 9.02 20.39
C GLU A 98 -18.47 8.01 19.31
N GLN A 99 -18.27 6.71 19.59
CA GLN A 99 -18.52 5.62 18.63
C GLN A 99 -19.95 5.58 18.07
N ALA A 100 -20.94 6.03 18.86
CA ALA A 100 -22.33 6.07 18.44
C ALA A 100 -22.55 6.98 17.21
N GLU A 101 -21.85 8.11 17.13
CA GLU A 101 -21.95 9.03 16.00
C GLU A 101 -21.34 8.42 14.73
N ILE A 102 -20.22 7.70 14.86
CA ILE A 102 -19.62 6.93 13.75
C ILE A 102 -20.59 5.88 13.24
N TYR A 103 -21.24 5.11 14.12
CA TYR A 103 -22.20 4.09 13.70
C TYR A 103 -23.45 4.68 13.05
N LYS A 104 -23.95 5.80 13.55
CA LYS A 104 -25.08 6.51 12.96
C LYS A 104 -24.75 7.02 11.56
N LEU A 105 -23.59 7.64 11.38
CA LEU A 105 -23.10 8.07 10.07
C LEU A 105 -22.92 6.88 9.13
N THR A 106 -22.28 5.81 9.60
CA THR A 106 -22.02 4.60 8.80
C THR A 106 -23.33 3.95 8.34
N ALA A 107 -24.33 3.83 9.23
CA ALA A 107 -25.64 3.29 8.89
C ALA A 107 -26.37 4.15 7.85
N ALA A 108 -26.27 5.48 7.95
CA ALA A 108 -26.83 6.39 6.95
C ALA A 108 -26.16 6.21 5.58
N ILE A 109 -24.83 6.11 5.53
CA ILE A 109 -24.09 5.88 4.29
C ILE A 109 -24.46 4.53 3.68
N VAL A 110 -24.49 3.45 4.47
CA VAL A 110 -24.92 2.12 4.01
C VAL A 110 -26.36 2.17 3.47
N GLY A 111 -27.26 2.86 4.17
CA GLY A 111 -28.65 3.03 3.73
C GLY A 111 -28.79 3.82 2.43
N ASN A 112 -27.92 4.79 2.18
CA ASN A 112 -27.98 5.58 0.94
C ASN A 112 -27.34 4.83 -0.24
N GLU A 113 -26.14 4.29 -0.04
CA GLU A 113 -25.33 3.73 -1.11
C GLU A 113 -25.75 2.31 -1.48
N LEU A 114 -26.26 1.52 -0.53
CA LEU A 114 -26.49 0.08 -0.71
C LEU A 114 -27.97 -0.34 -0.64
N ALA A 115 -28.92 0.58 -0.40
CA ALA A 115 -30.34 0.23 -0.29
C ALA A 115 -30.96 -0.35 -1.56
N HIS A 116 -30.38 -0.07 -2.73
CA HIS A 116 -30.87 -0.57 -4.01
C HIS A 116 -30.56 -2.06 -4.24
N LYS A 117 -29.80 -2.72 -3.36
CA LYS A 117 -29.43 -4.14 -3.48
C LYS A 117 -29.70 -4.88 -2.17
N GLU A 118 -30.45 -5.98 -2.27
CA GLU A 118 -30.71 -6.87 -1.14
C GLU A 118 -29.51 -7.77 -0.83
N LEU A 119 -29.57 -8.46 0.32
CA LEU A 119 -28.55 -9.45 0.69
C LEU A 119 -28.53 -10.59 -0.34
N CYS A 120 -27.31 -11.00 -0.72
CA CYS A 120 -27.09 -12.03 -1.71
C CYS A 120 -26.59 -13.32 -1.05
N LEU A 121 -27.01 -14.48 -1.58
CA LEU A 121 -26.47 -15.79 -1.18
C LEU A 121 -25.00 -15.96 -1.60
N ASN A 122 -24.60 -15.28 -2.67
CA ASN A 122 -23.23 -15.24 -3.16
C ASN A 122 -22.60 -13.90 -2.74
N PRO A 123 -21.80 -13.87 -1.66
CA PRO A 123 -21.11 -12.65 -1.26
C PRO A 123 -20.07 -12.25 -2.31
N GLY A 124 -19.79 -10.96 -2.39
CA GLY A 124 -18.70 -10.45 -3.22
C GLY A 124 -17.34 -10.80 -2.64
N THR A 125 -16.28 -10.43 -3.36
CA THR A 125 -14.90 -10.70 -2.95
C THR A 125 -14.26 -9.48 -2.31
N VAL A 126 -13.24 -9.72 -1.47
CA VAL A 126 -12.41 -8.67 -0.89
C VAL A 126 -10.99 -8.81 -1.40
N LYS A 127 -10.53 -7.80 -2.13
CA LYS A 127 -9.13 -7.68 -2.55
C LYS A 127 -8.41 -6.70 -1.64
N LYS A 128 -7.11 -6.94 -1.41
CA LYS A 128 -6.30 -6.19 -0.44
C LYS A 128 -5.07 -5.60 -1.11
N TYR A 129 -4.90 -4.30 -0.98
CA TYR A 129 -3.89 -3.51 -1.68
C TYR A 129 -3.22 -2.49 -0.76
N PHE A 130 -2.26 -1.77 -1.33
CA PHE A 130 -1.65 -0.57 -0.75
C PHE A 130 -1.75 0.56 -1.78
N ALA A 131 -2.33 1.70 -1.39
CA ALA A 131 -2.40 2.89 -2.23
C ALA A 131 -1.17 3.78 -2.02
N SER A 132 -0.47 3.58 -0.91
CA SER A 132 0.67 4.36 -0.47
C SER A 132 1.85 3.48 -0.06
N ALA A 133 3.05 4.05 -0.07
CA ALA A 133 4.28 3.37 0.31
C ALA A 133 5.28 4.34 0.97
N ILE A 134 6.06 3.82 1.92
CA ILE A 134 7.24 4.49 2.46
C ILE A 134 8.42 4.12 1.56
N THR A 135 9.05 5.12 0.95
CA THR A 135 10.12 4.93 -0.05
C THR A 135 11.37 5.73 0.33
N PRO A 136 12.52 5.50 -0.33
CA PRO A 136 13.70 6.37 -0.23
C PRO A 136 13.43 7.86 -0.55
N MET A 137 12.38 8.16 -1.31
CA MET A 137 11.95 9.53 -1.64
C MET A 137 10.94 10.09 -0.62
N GLY A 138 10.58 9.31 0.40
CA GLY A 138 9.56 9.65 1.39
C GLY A 138 8.24 8.89 1.16
N MET A 139 7.17 9.43 1.73
CA MET A 139 5.82 8.91 1.55
C MET A 139 5.35 9.17 0.12
N THR A 140 4.83 8.14 -0.54
CA THR A 140 4.24 8.24 -1.88
C THR A 140 2.83 7.65 -1.84
N ASN A 141 1.88 8.24 -2.56
CA ASN A 141 0.54 7.70 -2.70
C ASN A 141 0.04 7.86 -4.15
N TYR A 142 -0.85 6.95 -4.56
CA TYR A 142 -1.41 6.90 -5.91
C TYR A 142 -2.94 7.01 -5.89
N ILE A 143 -3.50 7.57 -4.82
CA ILE A 143 -4.94 7.57 -4.54
C ILE A 143 -5.71 8.23 -5.69
N LYS A 144 -5.23 9.38 -6.18
CA LYS A 144 -5.85 10.09 -7.30
C LYS A 144 -6.07 9.21 -8.54
N SER A 145 -5.09 8.40 -8.89
CA SER A 145 -5.20 7.49 -10.05
C SER A 145 -6.19 6.34 -9.81
N LEU A 146 -6.36 5.91 -8.55
CA LEU A 146 -7.25 4.80 -8.20
C LEU A 146 -8.73 5.19 -8.26
N ILE A 147 -9.06 6.46 -8.02
CA ILE A 147 -10.44 6.96 -7.99
C ILE A 147 -10.87 7.61 -9.30
N GLN A 148 -10.04 7.57 -10.35
CA GLN A 148 -10.40 8.14 -11.64
C GLN A 148 -11.62 7.42 -12.22
N GLY A 149 -12.65 8.18 -12.60
CA GLY A 149 -13.90 7.64 -13.15
C GLY A 149 -14.90 7.13 -12.10
N TYR A 150 -14.59 7.27 -10.81
CA TYR A 150 -15.58 7.03 -9.75
C TYR A 150 -16.65 8.12 -9.79
N LYS A 151 -17.88 7.74 -9.45
CA LYS A 151 -19.06 8.63 -9.46
C LYS A 151 -19.21 9.38 -8.15
N LYS A 152 -18.70 8.80 -7.05
CA LYS A 152 -18.84 9.35 -5.71
C LYS A 152 -17.62 9.06 -4.86
N VAL A 153 -17.11 10.08 -4.17
CA VAL A 153 -15.94 9.98 -3.31
C VAL A 153 -16.24 10.57 -1.94
N TYR A 154 -16.18 9.73 -0.93
CA TYR A 154 -16.19 10.12 0.48
C TYR A 154 -14.77 10.45 0.91
N ILE A 155 -14.47 11.73 1.13
CA ILE A 155 -13.21 12.20 1.69
C ILE A 155 -13.33 12.21 3.21
N ILE A 156 -12.59 11.34 3.88
CA ILE A 156 -12.59 11.20 5.33
C ILE A 156 -11.37 11.90 5.91
N SER A 157 -11.55 13.13 6.38
CA SER A 157 -10.50 13.89 7.05
C SER A 157 -10.31 13.39 8.48
N SER A 158 -9.07 13.09 8.86
CA SER A 158 -8.76 12.63 10.20
C SER A 158 -7.34 13.01 10.64
N PRO A 159 -7.13 13.39 11.91
CA PRO A 159 -5.80 13.46 12.48
C PRO A 159 -5.10 12.10 12.46
N VAL A 160 -3.77 12.09 12.36
CA VAL A 160 -3.01 10.83 12.43
C VAL A 160 -3.26 10.12 13.77
N GLY A 161 -3.66 8.86 13.69
CA GLY A 161 -4.03 8.03 14.84
C GLY A 161 -5.54 7.90 15.03
N LEU A 162 -6.34 8.85 14.54
CA LEU A 162 -7.79 8.68 14.43
C LEU A 162 -8.11 7.95 13.13
N CYS A 163 -8.62 6.73 13.22
CA CYS A 163 -8.85 5.87 12.05
C CYS A 163 -10.35 5.67 11.82
N ALA A 164 -10.79 5.83 10.57
CA ALA A 164 -12.14 5.50 10.12
C ALA A 164 -12.38 3.99 9.94
N GLY A 165 -11.53 3.14 10.52
CA GLY A 165 -11.54 1.70 10.31
C GLY A 165 -12.87 1.04 10.64
N SER A 166 -13.59 1.50 11.66
CA SER A 166 -14.94 0.99 11.98
C SER A 166 -15.94 1.25 10.85
N LEU A 167 -15.97 2.49 10.32
CA LEU A 167 -16.82 2.86 9.18
C LEU A 167 -16.46 2.00 7.95
N LEU A 168 -15.17 1.93 7.61
CA LEU A 168 -14.71 1.19 6.43
C LEU A 168 -14.99 -0.31 6.53
N ASN A 169 -14.78 -0.92 7.70
CA ASN A 169 -15.08 -2.34 7.91
C ASN A 169 -16.58 -2.62 7.77
N ILE A 170 -17.43 -1.85 8.46
CA ILE A 170 -18.89 -2.06 8.43
C ILE A 170 -19.43 -1.85 7.01
N PHE A 171 -18.96 -0.81 6.30
CA PHE A 171 -19.36 -0.57 4.92
C PHE A 171 -18.88 -1.71 4.01
N SER A 172 -17.61 -2.13 4.13
CA SER A 172 -17.06 -3.26 3.37
C SER A 172 -17.87 -4.53 3.55
N GLU A 173 -18.17 -4.92 4.79
CA GLU A 173 -18.96 -6.12 5.08
C GLU A 173 -20.38 -5.99 4.50
N SER A 174 -21.00 -4.82 4.67
CA SER A 174 -22.34 -4.55 4.15
C SER A 174 -22.41 -4.63 2.62
N ALA A 175 -21.38 -4.19 1.91
CA ALA A 175 -21.26 -4.27 0.46
C ALA A 175 -21.02 -5.72 0.01
N VAL A 176 -20.10 -6.42 0.67
CA VAL A 176 -19.79 -7.84 0.39
C VAL A 176 -21.02 -8.72 0.55
N TYR A 177 -21.80 -8.55 1.61
CA TYR A 177 -23.05 -9.32 1.81
C TYR A 177 -24.13 -9.04 0.77
N ARG A 178 -24.00 -7.97 -0.02
CA ARG A 178 -24.86 -7.64 -1.16
C ARG A 178 -24.27 -8.07 -2.50
N GLY A 179 -23.18 -8.85 -2.48
CA GLY A 179 -22.55 -9.38 -3.69
C GLY A 179 -21.60 -8.40 -4.39
N PHE A 180 -21.24 -7.27 -3.76
CA PHE A 180 -20.27 -6.34 -4.35
C PHE A 180 -18.84 -6.76 -4.06
N ASP A 181 -17.99 -6.70 -5.10
CA ASP A 181 -16.55 -6.77 -4.92
C ASP A 181 -16.02 -5.47 -4.29
N VAL A 182 -15.15 -5.63 -3.29
CA VAL A 182 -14.57 -4.52 -2.54
C VAL A 182 -13.05 -4.59 -2.58
N GLU A 183 -12.42 -3.43 -2.75
CA GLU A 183 -10.98 -3.27 -2.69
C GLU A 183 -10.60 -2.49 -1.43
N LEU A 184 -9.82 -3.11 -0.55
CA LEU A 184 -9.35 -2.51 0.70
C LEU A 184 -7.88 -2.13 0.58
N TYR A 185 -7.57 -0.88 0.87
CA TYR A 185 -6.21 -0.36 0.83
C TYR A 185 -5.71 -0.14 2.25
N TYR A 186 -4.59 -0.77 2.58
CA TYR A 186 -4.03 -0.76 3.92
C TYR A 186 -2.93 0.28 4.09
N CYS A 187 -2.74 0.71 5.33
CA CYS A 187 -1.65 1.56 5.72
C CYS A 187 -0.29 0.83 5.60
N PRO A 188 0.72 1.42 4.93
CA PRO A 188 2.04 0.79 4.82
C PRO A 188 2.75 0.64 6.19
N MET A 189 2.41 1.45 7.19
CA MET A 189 2.93 1.31 8.56
C MET A 189 2.21 0.23 9.39
N LYS A 190 0.98 -0.15 8.99
CA LYS A 190 0.12 -1.10 9.72
C LYS A 190 -0.51 -2.09 8.73
N PRO A 191 0.33 -2.89 8.05
CA PRO A 191 -0.13 -3.78 6.99
C PRO A 191 -1.11 -4.81 7.55
N GLY A 192 -2.25 -4.95 6.88
CA GLY A 192 -3.29 -5.95 7.22
C GLY A 192 -4.14 -5.65 8.46
N SER A 193 -3.87 -4.58 9.21
CA SER A 193 -4.66 -4.22 10.41
C SER A 193 -5.34 -2.85 10.33
N LYS A 194 -4.81 -1.91 9.55
CA LYS A 194 -5.40 -0.57 9.38
C LYS A 194 -5.80 -0.35 7.92
N ILE A 195 -7.11 -0.29 7.66
CA ILE A 195 -7.67 0.12 6.37
C ILE A 195 -7.62 1.66 6.30
N GLU A 196 -7.16 2.19 5.17
CA GLU A 196 -7.12 3.64 4.90
C GLU A 196 -8.09 4.04 3.79
N HIS A 197 -8.26 3.18 2.79
CA HIS A 197 -9.19 3.44 1.68
C HIS A 197 -10.02 2.21 1.36
N LEU A 198 -11.20 2.44 0.82
CA LEU A 198 -12.12 1.41 0.36
C LEU A 198 -12.69 1.84 -0.99
N LEU A 199 -12.66 0.95 -1.97
CA LEU A 199 -13.28 1.16 -3.26
C LEU A 199 -14.32 0.08 -3.54
N VAL A 200 -15.45 0.47 -4.13
CA VAL A 200 -16.46 -0.44 -4.68
C VAL A 200 -16.64 -0.15 -6.17
N PRO A 201 -15.88 -0.82 -7.06
CA PRO A 201 -15.86 -0.50 -8.49
C PRO A 201 -17.22 -0.57 -9.17
N GLU A 202 -18.05 -1.57 -8.86
CA GLU A 202 -19.35 -1.80 -9.53
C GLU A 202 -20.30 -0.58 -9.43
N ILE A 203 -20.32 0.10 -8.28
CA ILE A 203 -21.15 1.29 -8.06
C ILE A 203 -20.39 2.60 -8.22
N GLY A 204 -19.07 2.56 -8.39
CA GLY A 204 -18.23 3.74 -8.53
C GLY A 204 -18.16 4.59 -7.25
N THR A 205 -18.19 3.96 -6.08
CA THR A 205 -18.10 4.63 -4.77
C THR A 205 -16.74 4.38 -4.11
N ALA A 206 -16.08 5.45 -3.69
CA ALA A 206 -14.76 5.43 -3.03
C ALA A 206 -14.82 6.09 -1.65
N PHE A 207 -14.04 5.56 -0.70
CA PHE A 207 -13.78 6.16 0.61
C PHE A 207 -12.30 6.37 0.77
N ILE A 208 -11.88 7.63 0.88
CA ILE A 208 -10.48 8.02 0.94
C ILE A 208 -10.20 8.71 2.27
N SER A 209 -9.38 8.10 3.12
CA SER A 209 -8.87 8.81 4.30
C SER A 209 -7.78 9.81 3.90
N VAL A 210 -7.91 11.05 4.34
CA VAL A 210 -6.91 12.11 4.16
C VAL A 210 -6.36 12.55 5.53
N ASN A 211 -5.06 12.79 5.56
CA ASN A 211 -4.31 13.30 6.70
C ASN A 211 -2.97 13.84 6.20
N LYS A 212 -2.09 14.29 7.10
CA LYS A 212 -0.78 14.85 6.72
C LYS A 212 0.12 13.95 5.84
N TYR A 213 -0.12 12.64 5.79
CA TYR A 213 0.61 11.67 4.97
C TYR A 213 -0.12 11.26 3.69
N HIS A 214 -1.43 11.52 3.64
CA HIS A 214 -2.30 11.22 2.51
C HIS A 214 -3.01 12.50 2.15
N ASP A 215 -2.30 13.35 1.42
CA ASP A 215 -2.83 14.60 0.93
C ASP A 215 -3.60 14.34 -0.37
N LEU A 216 -4.84 14.83 -0.41
CA LEU A 216 -5.70 14.80 -1.58
C LEU A 216 -6.80 15.84 -1.36
N GLU A 217 -6.79 16.85 -2.22
CA GLU A 217 -7.74 17.94 -2.15
C GLU A 217 -8.89 17.73 -3.15
N PRO A 218 -10.11 18.22 -2.87
CA PRO A 218 -11.28 18.00 -3.74
C PRO A 218 -11.07 18.45 -5.19
N TRP A 219 -10.39 19.58 -5.39
CA TRP A 219 -10.08 20.12 -6.73
C TRP A 219 -9.07 19.27 -7.50
N GLU A 220 -8.33 18.37 -6.83
CA GLU A 220 -7.45 17.44 -7.51
C GLU A 220 -8.19 16.23 -8.09
N ILE A 221 -9.42 15.98 -7.63
CA ILE A 221 -10.30 14.90 -8.06
C ILE A 221 -11.22 15.37 -9.20
N ALA A 222 -11.71 16.61 -9.12
CA ALA A 222 -12.44 17.25 -10.20
C ALA A 222 -11.52 17.39 -11.42
N THR A 223 -11.91 16.81 -12.55
CA THR A 223 -11.08 16.76 -13.77
C THR A 223 -11.73 17.47 -14.95
N ASP A 224 -13.01 17.80 -14.85
CA ASP A 224 -13.77 18.48 -15.90
C ASP A 224 -14.14 19.90 -15.46
N GLU A 225 -13.74 20.90 -16.25
CA GLU A 225 -14.12 22.31 -16.04
C GLU A 225 -15.63 22.52 -16.21
N GLU A 226 -16.32 21.64 -16.94
CA GLU A 226 -17.77 21.73 -17.15
C GLU A 226 -18.60 20.99 -16.08
N GLU A 227 -17.96 20.43 -15.04
CA GLU A 227 -18.56 19.68 -13.91
C GLU A 227 -19.38 18.42 -14.27
N LYS A 228 -19.73 18.19 -15.53
CA LYS A 228 -20.65 17.11 -15.96
C LYS A 228 -20.17 15.70 -15.62
N ASN A 229 -18.86 15.49 -15.52
CA ASN A 229 -18.24 14.20 -15.23
C ASN A 229 -17.51 14.15 -13.88
N ASN A 230 -17.61 15.21 -13.06
CA ASN A 230 -16.95 15.23 -11.77
C ASN A 230 -17.70 14.33 -10.78
N PRO A 231 -16.98 13.59 -9.92
CA PRO A 231 -17.62 12.81 -8.86
C PRO A 231 -18.37 13.71 -7.87
N GLU A 232 -19.45 13.19 -7.31
CA GLU A 232 -20.03 13.75 -6.09
C GLU A 232 -19.00 13.59 -4.95
N ILE A 233 -18.55 14.72 -4.38
CA ILE A 233 -17.63 14.73 -3.25
C ILE A 233 -18.41 14.90 -1.95
N VAL A 234 -18.24 13.97 -1.02
CA VAL A 234 -18.82 14.05 0.33
C VAL A 234 -17.69 14.12 1.35
N HIS A 235 -17.65 15.20 2.12
CA HIS A 235 -16.68 15.37 3.19
C HIS A 235 -17.18 14.80 4.51
N ILE A 236 -16.32 14.04 5.18
CA ILE A 236 -16.52 13.52 6.54
C ILE A 236 -15.34 13.99 7.37
N ASP A 237 -15.57 14.88 8.34
CA ASP A 237 -14.55 15.26 9.32
C ASP A 237 -14.69 14.35 10.56
N MET A 238 -13.67 13.53 10.81
CA MET A 238 -13.68 12.65 11.97
C MET A 238 -13.51 13.41 13.29
N ASN A 239 -13.07 14.67 13.28
CA ASN A 239 -13.00 15.50 14.49
C ASN A 239 -14.39 15.79 15.06
N ASP A 240 -15.43 15.83 14.22
CA ASP A 240 -16.82 16.02 14.66
C ASP A 240 -17.32 14.86 15.54
N MET A 241 -16.61 13.72 15.51
CA MET A 241 -16.91 12.51 16.28
C MET A 241 -16.14 12.44 17.61
N LEU A 242 -15.43 13.50 18.00
CA LEU A 242 -14.61 13.54 19.21
C LEU A 242 -15.28 14.28 20.36
N ASP A 243 -15.20 13.73 21.57
CA ASP A 243 -15.45 14.46 22.80
C ASP A 243 -14.29 15.41 23.09
N ARG A 244 -14.53 16.69 22.80
CA ARG A 244 -13.57 17.77 22.99
C ARG A 244 -13.03 17.86 24.42
N ARG A 245 -13.83 17.57 25.44
CA ARG A 245 -13.39 17.64 26.86
C ARG A 245 -12.42 16.52 27.21
N LYS A 246 -12.57 15.34 26.59
CA LYS A 246 -11.61 14.24 26.72
C LYS A 246 -10.33 14.55 25.94
N LEU A 247 -10.46 15.13 24.75
CA LEU A 247 -9.34 15.47 23.87
C LEU A 247 -8.42 16.55 24.46
N GLU A 248 -8.98 17.61 25.04
CA GLU A 248 -8.21 18.72 25.66
C GLU A 248 -7.20 18.21 26.71
N LYS A 249 -7.52 17.13 27.41
CA LYS A 249 -6.62 16.52 28.42
C LYS A 249 -5.46 15.74 27.79
N LEU A 250 -5.59 15.32 26.53
CA LEU A 250 -4.65 14.46 25.82
C LEU A 250 -3.83 15.22 24.77
N GLU A 251 -4.22 16.44 24.40
CA GLU A 251 -3.63 17.22 23.31
C GLU A 251 -2.10 17.32 23.40
N SER A 252 -1.56 17.67 24.58
CA SER A 252 -0.11 17.77 24.78
C SER A 252 0.63 16.43 24.66
N LEU A 253 -0.03 15.31 24.96
CA LEU A 253 0.53 13.98 24.79
C LEU A 253 0.47 13.56 23.32
N ILE A 254 -0.68 13.77 22.67
CA ILE A 254 -0.88 13.52 21.24
C ILE A 254 0.17 14.28 20.42
N GLN A 255 0.36 15.57 20.70
CA GLN A 255 1.34 16.39 19.97
C GLN A 255 2.77 15.88 20.17
N ARG A 256 3.16 15.58 21.41
CA ARG A 256 4.51 15.06 21.70
C ARG A 256 4.74 13.71 21.02
N SER A 257 3.80 12.77 21.13
CA SER A 257 3.90 11.46 20.51
C SER A 257 3.93 11.56 18.98
N SER A 258 3.12 12.46 18.40
CA SER A 258 3.11 12.72 16.96
C SER A 258 4.45 13.28 16.48
N ASN A 259 5.00 14.29 17.16
CA ASN A 259 6.30 14.87 16.81
C ASN A 259 7.43 13.83 16.90
N SER A 260 7.41 12.97 17.92
CA SER A 260 8.40 11.90 18.05
C SER A 260 8.23 10.82 16.98
N MET A 261 6.99 10.50 16.60
CA MET A 261 6.70 9.56 15.51
C MET A 261 7.22 10.09 14.18
N ASP A 262 7.03 11.37 13.90
CA ASP A 262 7.46 12.00 12.65
C ASP A 262 8.98 11.95 12.50
N LYS A 263 9.72 12.25 13.57
CA LYS A 263 11.19 12.14 13.59
C LYS A 263 11.66 10.71 13.30
N LEU A 264 11.02 9.71 13.91
CA LEU A 264 11.37 8.31 13.66
C LEU A 264 11.04 7.88 12.22
N LEU A 265 9.96 8.41 11.64
CA LEU A 265 9.65 8.18 10.23
C LEU A 265 10.70 8.81 9.32
N GLU A 266 11.09 10.05 9.59
CA GLU A 266 12.16 10.75 8.86
C GLU A 266 13.49 9.99 8.95
N ASP A 267 13.89 9.54 10.14
CA ASP A 267 15.12 8.73 10.34
C ASP A 267 15.05 7.41 9.54
N GLY A 268 13.91 6.73 9.58
CA GLY A 268 13.67 5.51 8.82
C GLY A 268 13.76 5.72 7.31
N ILE A 269 13.14 6.78 6.80
CA ILE A 269 13.23 7.20 5.39
C ILE A 269 14.69 7.58 5.03
N GLY A 270 15.40 8.24 5.94
CA GLY A 270 16.83 8.56 5.79
C GLY A 270 17.69 7.31 5.58
N CYS A 271 17.43 6.26 6.36
CA CYS A 271 18.08 4.95 6.17
C CYS A 271 17.73 4.33 4.81
N LEU A 272 16.48 4.42 4.35
CA LEU A 272 16.08 3.95 3.01
C LEU A 272 16.77 4.72 1.89
N LYS A 273 16.93 6.04 2.06
CA LYS A 273 17.67 6.90 1.12
C LYS A 273 19.13 6.48 1.00
N LEU A 274 19.80 6.24 2.13
CA LEU A 274 21.17 5.74 2.16
C LEU A 274 21.26 4.32 1.54
N ALA A 275 20.32 3.44 1.84
CA ALA A 275 20.27 2.09 1.27
C ALA A 275 20.15 2.13 -0.25
N LYS A 276 19.33 3.06 -0.80
CA LYS A 276 19.25 3.29 -2.24
C LYS A 276 20.58 3.78 -2.82
N GLN A 277 21.28 4.70 -2.16
CA GLN A 277 22.58 5.18 -2.64
C GLN A 277 23.63 4.06 -2.70
N GLU A 278 23.68 3.21 -1.67
CA GLU A 278 24.54 2.02 -1.67
C GLU A 278 24.10 1.01 -2.75
N HIS A 279 22.80 0.89 -3.02
CA HIS A 279 22.30 0.05 -4.12
C HIS A 279 22.72 0.59 -5.50
N ASP A 280 22.58 1.89 -5.73
CA ASP A 280 23.01 2.54 -6.98
C ASP A 280 24.54 2.39 -7.15
N TYR A 281 25.32 2.42 -6.06
CA TYR A 281 26.75 2.10 -6.08
C TYR A 281 27.02 0.63 -6.40
N LEU A 282 26.26 -0.31 -5.81
CA LEU A 282 26.35 -1.74 -6.11
C LEU A 282 26.09 -2.00 -7.60
N GLU A 283 25.07 -1.37 -8.17
CA GLU A 283 24.71 -1.47 -9.59
C GLU A 283 25.86 -1.05 -10.51
N SER A 284 26.71 -0.09 -10.10
CA SER A 284 27.87 0.34 -10.88
C SER A 284 28.89 -0.78 -11.15
N PHE A 285 28.92 -1.84 -10.33
CA PHE A 285 29.76 -3.01 -10.57
C PHE A 285 29.12 -4.01 -11.54
N TYR A 286 27.79 -4.04 -11.62
CA TYR A 286 27.06 -5.00 -12.44
C TYR A 286 26.74 -4.45 -13.83
N ILE A 287 26.22 -3.22 -13.93
CA ILE A 287 25.76 -2.62 -15.20
C ILE A 287 26.82 -2.73 -16.31
N PRO A 288 28.10 -2.36 -16.11
CA PRO A 288 29.12 -2.45 -17.18
C PRO A 288 29.45 -3.89 -17.58
N ASN A 289 29.08 -4.86 -16.74
CA ASN A 289 29.35 -6.28 -16.93
C ASN A 289 28.13 -7.06 -17.44
N MET A 290 26.98 -6.42 -17.70
CA MET A 290 25.80 -7.08 -18.27
C MET A 290 25.77 -6.94 -19.81
N ASP A 291 25.47 -8.05 -20.50
CA ASP A 291 25.16 -8.06 -21.93
C ASP A 291 23.67 -7.72 -22.14
N PHE A 292 23.36 -6.43 -22.03
CA PHE A 292 21.97 -5.94 -22.18
C PHE A 292 21.35 -6.27 -23.54
N LYS A 293 22.17 -6.42 -24.59
CA LYS A 293 21.66 -6.78 -25.91
C LYS A 293 21.06 -8.19 -25.89
N LYS A 294 21.77 -9.16 -25.32
CA LYS A 294 21.26 -10.53 -25.20
C LYS A 294 20.11 -10.64 -24.19
N ILE A 295 20.13 -9.84 -23.13
CA ILE A 295 18.99 -9.79 -22.18
C ILE A 295 17.74 -9.27 -22.89
N ASP A 296 17.87 -8.27 -23.75
CA ASP A 296 16.76 -7.76 -24.57
C ASP A 296 16.27 -8.80 -25.58
N GLU A 297 17.17 -9.55 -26.22
CA GLU A 297 16.81 -10.68 -27.09
C GLU A 297 16.01 -11.76 -26.31
N LEU A 298 16.48 -12.14 -25.12
CA LEU A 298 15.78 -13.06 -24.23
C LEU A 298 14.41 -12.53 -23.80
N ARG A 299 14.30 -11.23 -23.49
CA ARG A 299 13.02 -10.59 -23.17
C ARG A 299 12.03 -10.76 -24.32
N HIS A 300 12.46 -10.52 -25.57
CA HIS A 300 11.60 -10.69 -26.73
C HIS A 300 11.17 -12.15 -26.94
N GLU A 301 12.07 -13.10 -26.73
CA GLU A 301 11.75 -14.53 -26.77
C GLU A 301 10.69 -14.92 -25.73
N ILE A 302 10.86 -14.46 -24.48
CA ILE A 302 9.92 -14.75 -23.39
C ILE A 302 8.55 -14.12 -23.68
N ILE A 303 8.51 -12.86 -24.14
CA ILE A 303 7.24 -12.20 -24.49
C ILE A 303 6.52 -12.95 -25.61
N ALA A 304 7.25 -13.39 -26.64
CA ALA A 304 6.66 -14.17 -27.73
C ALA A 304 6.03 -15.47 -27.22
N LYS A 305 6.75 -16.24 -26.38
CA LYS A 305 6.24 -17.49 -25.80
C LYS A 305 4.98 -17.30 -24.98
N ILE A 306 4.91 -16.22 -24.19
CA ILE A 306 3.76 -15.94 -23.34
C ILE A 306 2.57 -15.42 -24.16
N SER A 307 2.83 -14.79 -25.31
CA SER A 307 1.78 -14.24 -26.18
C SER A 307 1.19 -15.29 -27.13
N GLU A 308 1.79 -16.48 -27.25
CA GLU A 308 1.22 -17.59 -28.01
C GLU A 308 0.05 -18.21 -27.22
N PRO A 309 -1.16 -18.33 -27.81
CA PRO A 309 -2.28 -18.99 -27.14
C PRO A 309 -1.96 -20.48 -26.95
N GLU A 310 -2.10 -20.97 -25.71
CA GLU A 310 -1.97 -22.40 -25.39
C GLU A 310 -2.94 -23.22 -26.26
N VAL A 311 -2.42 -24.27 -26.91
CA VAL A 311 -3.18 -25.27 -27.68
C VAL A 311 -3.70 -26.37 -26.76
#